data_AF-A0A3D4PJH7-F1
#
_entry.id   AF-A0A3D4PJH7-F1
#
_cell.length_a   1.000
_cell.length_b   1.000
_cell.length_c   1.000
_cell.angle_alpha   90.00
_cell.angle_beta   90.00
_cell.angle_gamma   90.00
#
_symmetry.space_group_name_H-M   'P 1'
#
loop_
_entity.id
_entity.type
_entity.pdbx_description
1 polymer ?
#
loop_
_entity_poly.entity_id
_entity_poly.type
_entity_poly.pdbx_seq_one_letter_code
_entity_poly.pdbx_strand_id
1 'polypeptide(L)'
;MSGSEAVMQFLIAGTDVMIIMNNELLTLSISQFLSAHVKDDLMPAIFRFHSYIAVVAIVFFSLTIGCDRNSKGTLEKRPRPVVVQLLKKQPPPSSSSISASVASWKTEEIGFEVGGRVEYVLEPNTEVEGRVFDESGNLLIEGTPIGKIESERYQLAVALAKSDVVKAEQNLAVAEITLKESIPAQIAAAEATLSKVRTEYDRNLKLLEQNAVSQGEVDEVEANLKNAQAELLVLESNEKSQKAEIESLKNAILQAQQNLRDAERNLEDCTLFSSFKGQVADVSVVPGSVVSGGQPAITVQMMDPIKVEFEVSAEESRRLERIEILPVMVNMPDGTVEKRDGYLYRIDPVADPLTRTYTVTLLVMNEKVNGLQNEQDLATTSHIWRLDFKFLPGANENTLFAEEGAILKDDEGYYLWQVTNLTVGERPPVNGLLDVRKVRITPQSLKVPFLGNWVFQHVIVNDEEFDPKKNFFIGKIEVQEGTPENWNGDQVLLDSGGKWILRPGDLTKVNLSGAETIDGLYVPMDAIVKTGNSDFLFIVDQEGQQSIAKRIPIRIDEDTGKKITTSLRRIEPIEEISLEGQKYIVKGAHYLIDGEPIAPVSDSEGTR
;
A
#
# COMPACT_ATOMS: atom_id res chain seq x y z
N MET A 1 14.18 30.62 49.62
CA MET A 1 15.47 31.02 48.99
C MET A 1 15.27 30.93 47.50
N SER A 2 14.97 32.07 46.89
CA SER A 2 14.69 32.25 45.47
C SER A 2 15.98 32.60 44.74
N GLY A 3 16.40 31.79 43.78
CA GLY A 3 17.40 32.16 42.78
C GLY A 3 16.69 32.48 41.48
N SER A 4 16.66 33.76 41.08
CA SER A 4 16.24 34.19 39.74
C SER A 4 17.47 34.24 38.84
N GLU A 5 17.54 33.38 37.83
CA GLU A 5 18.51 33.52 36.74
C GLU A 5 18.04 34.65 35.80
N ALA A 6 18.89 35.66 35.60
CA ALA A 6 18.65 36.74 34.65
C ALA A 6 19.09 36.33 33.24
N VAL A 7 18.17 36.39 32.28
CA VAL A 7 18.42 36.11 30.86
C VAL A 7 18.85 37.41 30.16
N MET A 8 20.03 37.41 29.55
CA MET A 8 20.56 38.54 28.76
C MET A 8 20.40 38.21 27.27
N GLN A 9 19.68 39.05 26.53
CA GLN A 9 19.49 38.92 25.08
C GLN A 9 20.23 40.04 24.34
N PHE A 10 20.95 39.68 23.27
CA PHE A 10 21.64 40.60 22.39
C PHE A 10 20.92 40.65 21.04
N LEU A 11 20.67 41.85 20.53
CA LEU A 11 20.17 42.07 19.17
C LEU A 11 21.17 42.96 18.43
N ILE A 12 21.69 42.46 17.30
CA ILE A 12 22.64 43.18 16.45
C ILE A 12 21.87 43.71 15.24
N ALA A 13 21.84 45.03 15.05
CA ALA A 13 21.24 45.67 13.89
C ALA A 13 22.23 46.70 13.33
N GLY A 14 22.95 46.33 12.27
CA GLY A 14 23.94 47.22 11.65
C GLY A 14 25.16 47.48 12.54
N THR A 15 25.56 48.74 12.69
CA THR A 15 26.79 49.18 13.38
C THR A 15 26.65 49.44 14.88
N ASP A 16 25.48 49.17 15.46
CA ASP A 16 25.17 49.39 16.88
C ASP A 16 24.71 48.10 17.56
N VAL A 17 25.05 47.95 18.84
CA VAL A 17 24.64 46.82 19.68
C VAL A 17 23.64 47.32 20.72
N MET A 18 22.48 46.67 20.79
CA MET A 18 21.48 46.90 21.84
C MET A 18 21.53 45.78 22.87
N ILE A 19 21.63 46.18 24.14
CA ILE A 19 21.62 45.26 25.29
C ILE A 19 20.42 45.60 26.16
N ILE A 20 19.62 44.57 26.48
CA ILE A 20 18.48 44.69 27.40
C ILE A 20 18.86 43.99 28.70
N MET A 21 18.91 44.76 29.79
CA MET A 21 19.05 44.24 31.15
C MET A 21 18.01 44.90 32.05
N ASN A 22 17.28 44.09 32.84
CA ASN A 22 16.35 44.55 33.87
C ASN A 22 15.44 45.72 33.44
N ASN A 23 14.83 45.61 32.27
CA ASN A 23 13.88 46.57 31.71
C ASN A 23 14.41 47.98 31.36
N GLU A 24 15.73 48.17 31.25
CA GLU A 24 16.31 49.37 30.63
C GLU A 24 17.05 49.03 29.32
N LEU A 25 16.90 49.90 28.31
CA LEU A 25 17.46 49.71 26.97
C LEU A 25 18.70 50.60 26.79
N LEU A 26 19.86 49.99 26.57
CA LEU A 26 21.12 50.70 26.30
C LEU A 26 21.59 50.45 24.86
N THR A 27 21.82 51.54 24.13
CA THR A 27 22.37 51.57 22.77
C THR A 27 23.84 52.01 22.81
N LEU A 28 24.74 51.18 22.30
CA LEU A 28 26.18 51.48 22.22
C LEU A 28 26.68 51.34 20.79
N SER A 29 27.45 52.33 20.32
CA SER A 29 28.19 52.22 19.06
C SER A 29 29.46 51.39 19.25
N ILE A 30 29.80 50.54 18.27
CA ILE A 30 30.93 49.61 18.32
C ILE A 30 32.28 50.33 18.59
N SER A 31 32.40 51.63 18.28
CA SER A 31 33.60 52.42 18.55
C SER A 31 33.88 52.69 20.04
N GLN A 32 32.86 52.64 20.90
CA GLN A 32 33.00 52.87 22.34
C GLN A 32 33.30 51.59 23.14
N PHE A 33 33.01 50.41 22.58
CA PHE A 33 33.21 49.12 23.26
C PHE A 33 34.68 48.67 23.25
N LEU A 34 35.47 49.09 22.26
CA LEU A 34 36.89 48.74 22.13
C LEU A 34 37.86 49.64 22.94
N SER A 35 37.35 50.67 23.63
CA SER A 35 38.16 51.64 24.40
C SER A 35 38.21 51.34 25.91
N ALA A 36 37.39 50.41 26.41
CA ALA A 36 37.20 50.18 27.84
C ALA A 36 37.87 48.90 28.35
N HIS A 37 39.20 48.77 28.18
CA HIS A 37 40.03 47.94 29.05
C HIS A 37 41.49 48.36 28.92
N VAL A 38 41.99 49.12 29.90
CA VAL A 38 43.33 49.06 30.51
C VAL A 38 43.62 50.39 31.23
N LYS A 39 44.01 50.26 32.51
CA LYS A 39 44.43 51.25 33.56
C LYS A 39 43.39 51.47 34.66
N ASP A 40 43.71 51.40 35.95
CA ASP A 40 44.95 51.25 36.75
C ASP A 40 44.52 50.81 38.17
N ASP A 41 45.36 50.11 38.97
CA ASP A 41 45.92 50.70 40.21
C ASP A 41 46.86 49.82 41.09
N LEU A 42 47.96 50.50 41.50
CA LEU A 42 48.67 50.54 42.81
C LEU A 42 49.62 49.42 43.36
N MET A 43 50.92 49.64 43.08
CA MET A 43 52.10 49.87 44.00
C MET A 43 52.80 48.73 44.82
N PRO A 44 54.08 48.89 45.28
CA PRO A 44 55.26 49.61 44.74
C PRO A 44 56.65 48.93 44.99
N ALA A 45 57.74 49.52 44.42
CA ALA A 45 59.13 49.68 44.93
C ALA A 45 60.19 49.46 43.81
N ILE A 46 61.34 50.13 43.64
CA ILE A 46 62.10 51.22 44.30
C ILE A 46 63.27 51.56 43.33
N PHE A 47 63.64 52.84 43.24
CA PHE A 47 64.92 53.43 42.79
C PHE A 47 65.18 53.91 41.34
N ARG A 48 65.69 55.17 41.35
CA ARG A 48 66.11 56.09 40.28
C ARG A 48 67.45 55.68 39.63
N PHE A 49 67.69 56.04 38.36
CA PHE A 49 68.67 57.06 37.92
C PHE A 49 68.97 56.93 36.41
N HIS A 50 68.75 57.99 35.64
CA HIS A 50 69.34 58.19 34.32
C HIS A 50 70.71 58.85 34.49
N SER A 51 71.75 58.35 33.80
CA SER A 51 73.04 59.05 33.67
C SER A 51 73.96 58.43 32.61
N TYR A 52 74.41 59.29 31.69
CA TYR A 52 75.62 59.24 30.87
C TYR A 52 75.64 58.52 29.51
N ILE A 53 75.34 59.35 28.51
CA ILE A 53 75.97 59.43 27.19
C ILE A 53 77.52 59.47 27.28
N ALA A 54 78.15 58.85 26.28
CA ALA A 54 79.50 59.08 25.74
C ALA A 54 80.72 58.66 26.57
N VAL A 55 81.22 57.45 26.27
CA VAL A 55 82.66 57.13 26.28
C VAL A 55 82.96 56.19 25.10
N VAL A 56 83.60 56.74 24.05
CA VAL A 56 84.70 56.10 23.26
C VAL A 56 84.27 54.90 22.39
N ALA A 57 84.07 54.97 21.07
CA ALA A 57 84.94 55.53 20.03
C ALA A 57 86.43 55.22 20.26
N ILE A 58 86.82 53.94 20.18
CA ILE A 58 88.11 53.38 19.70
C ILE A 58 88.00 51.85 19.84
N VAL A 59 87.63 51.15 18.77
CA VAL A 59 88.36 49.97 18.25
C VAL A 59 88.13 50.00 16.74
N PHE A 60 89.05 50.69 16.09
CA PHE A 60 89.30 50.67 14.67
C PHE A 60 89.63 49.23 14.24
N PHE A 61 89.04 48.82 13.12
CA PHE A 61 89.75 48.11 12.05
C PHE A 61 90.29 46.69 12.36
N SER A 62 89.59 45.67 11.87
CA SER A 62 90.25 44.43 11.45
C SER A 62 89.40 43.61 10.47
N LEU A 63 89.95 43.49 9.25
CA LEU A 63 89.80 42.40 8.28
C LEU A 63 88.52 42.29 7.45
N THR A 64 88.60 42.91 6.28
CA THR A 64 88.28 42.28 5.01
C THR A 64 89.12 41.01 4.80
N ILE A 65 88.49 39.83 4.74
CA ILE A 65 89.00 38.65 4.04
C ILE A 65 87.86 38.11 3.18
N GLY A 66 88.07 38.11 1.87
CA GLY A 66 87.21 37.41 0.93
C GLY A 66 87.37 35.90 1.03
N CYS A 67 86.30 35.19 0.68
CA CYS A 67 86.38 33.86 0.10
C CYS A 67 85.24 33.70 -0.90
N ASP A 68 85.69 33.45 -2.13
CA ASP A 68 85.01 32.86 -3.26
C ASP A 68 84.18 31.63 -2.85
N ARG A 69 82.89 31.59 -3.22
CA ARG A 69 82.19 30.33 -3.45
C ARG A 69 80.94 30.53 -4.30
N ASN A 70 81.12 30.24 -5.56
CA ASN A 70 80.08 29.73 -6.44
C ASN A 70 79.45 28.49 -5.78
N SER A 71 78.24 28.63 -5.27
CA SER A 71 77.29 27.52 -5.13
C SER A 71 75.88 28.06 -5.29
N LYS A 72 75.28 27.82 -6.46
CA LYS A 72 73.83 27.60 -6.53
C LYS A 72 73.54 26.37 -5.68
N GLY A 73 73.45 26.56 -4.35
CA GLY A 73 72.78 25.62 -3.49
C GLY A 73 71.31 25.77 -3.82
N THR A 74 70.77 24.84 -4.61
CA THR A 74 69.33 24.60 -4.64
C THR A 74 68.95 24.39 -3.18
N LEU A 75 68.27 25.36 -2.57
CA LEU A 75 67.66 25.16 -1.26
C LEU A 75 66.74 23.95 -1.41
N GLU A 76 67.19 22.80 -0.93
CA GLU A 76 66.39 21.59 -0.88
C GLU A 76 65.24 21.91 0.09
N LYS A 77 64.12 22.36 -0.48
CA LYS A 77 62.96 22.77 0.30
C LYS A 77 62.53 21.59 1.14
N ARG A 78 62.44 21.79 2.44
CA ARG A 78 61.96 20.75 3.37
C ARG A 78 60.56 20.29 2.91
N PRO A 79 60.27 18.98 2.91
CA PRO A 79 58.97 18.46 2.50
C PRO A 79 57.85 19.14 3.28
N ARG A 80 56.88 19.72 2.57
CA ARG A 80 55.75 20.39 3.22
C ARG A 80 54.70 19.37 3.65
N PRO A 81 54.18 19.41 4.89
CA PRO A 81 53.10 18.54 5.30
C PRO A 81 51.83 18.91 4.55
N VAL A 82 51.25 17.94 3.85
CA VAL A 82 50.01 18.11 3.07
C VAL A 82 49.04 16.99 3.42
N VAL A 83 47.75 17.34 3.52
CA VAL A 83 46.70 16.33 3.77
C VAL A 83 46.30 15.71 2.45
N VAL A 84 46.30 14.38 2.38
CA VAL A 84 46.01 13.64 1.14
C VAL A 84 44.83 12.70 1.29
N GLN A 85 44.05 12.55 0.23
CA GLN A 85 42.90 11.67 0.17
C GLN A 85 42.91 10.84 -1.12
N LEU A 86 42.31 9.66 -1.08
CA LEU A 86 42.23 8.75 -2.22
C LEU A 86 41.09 9.18 -3.16
N LEU A 87 41.40 9.39 -4.43
CA LEU A 87 40.42 9.71 -5.46
C LEU A 87 39.72 8.41 -5.90
N LYS A 88 38.41 8.32 -5.70
CA LYS A 88 37.58 7.20 -6.17
C LYS A 88 36.39 7.75 -6.92
N LYS A 89 35.94 7.03 -7.95
CA LYS A 89 34.63 7.28 -8.53
C LYS A 89 33.58 6.95 -7.48
N GLN A 90 32.70 7.92 -7.23
CA GLN A 90 31.63 7.79 -6.25
C GLN A 90 30.41 8.53 -6.76
N PRO A 91 29.19 8.14 -6.32
CA PRO A 91 28.00 8.89 -6.63
C PRO A 91 28.07 10.30 -6.03
N PRO A 92 27.29 11.27 -6.55
CA PRO A 92 27.27 12.63 -6.04
C PRO A 92 26.98 12.64 -4.54
N PRO A 93 27.71 13.46 -3.76
CA PRO A 93 27.65 13.48 -2.29
C PRO A 93 26.32 13.99 -1.71
N SER A 94 25.41 14.46 -2.55
CA SER A 94 24.04 14.83 -2.18
C SER A 94 23.05 14.25 -3.18
N SER A 95 22.78 12.95 -3.10
CA SER A 95 21.48 12.45 -3.57
C SER A 95 20.42 13.10 -2.68
N SER A 96 19.59 13.99 -3.23
CA SER A 96 18.46 14.56 -2.51
C SER A 96 17.49 13.43 -2.19
N SER A 97 17.58 12.85 -1.00
CA SER A 97 16.65 11.82 -0.54
C SER A 97 15.64 12.44 0.42
N ILE A 98 14.37 12.12 0.25
CA ILE A 98 13.31 12.56 1.15
C ILE A 98 12.66 11.35 1.82
N SER A 99 12.29 11.49 3.09
CA SER A 99 11.48 10.49 3.78
C SER A 99 10.05 10.55 3.26
N ALA A 100 9.49 9.39 2.94
CA ALA A 100 8.14 9.23 2.43
C ALA A 100 7.36 8.26 3.30
N SER A 101 6.04 8.46 3.39
CA SER A 101 5.12 7.58 4.08
C SER A 101 4.47 6.62 3.09
N VAL A 102 4.34 5.36 3.50
CA VAL A 102 3.68 4.32 2.70
C VAL A 102 2.18 4.29 3.05
N ALA A 103 1.32 4.20 2.04
CA ALA A 103 -0.13 4.07 2.20
C ALA A 103 -0.69 3.05 1.21
N SER A 104 -1.83 2.43 1.51
CA SER A 104 -2.54 1.55 0.57
C SER A 104 -3.01 2.33 -0.66
N TRP A 105 -2.99 1.72 -1.86
CA TRP A 105 -3.45 2.43 -3.06
C TRP A 105 -4.94 2.76 -2.98
N LYS A 106 -5.74 1.77 -2.57
CA LYS A 106 -7.16 1.90 -2.27
C LYS A 106 -7.47 1.24 -0.94
N THR A 107 -8.39 1.85 -0.20
CA THR A 107 -8.96 1.31 1.03
C THR A 107 -10.46 1.46 0.91
N GLU A 108 -11.18 0.38 1.17
CA GLU A 108 -12.64 0.35 1.10
C GLU A 108 -13.20 -0.29 2.35
N GLU A 109 -14.17 0.38 2.96
CA GLU A 109 -14.98 -0.14 4.04
C GLU A 109 -16.22 -0.77 3.43
N ILE A 110 -16.22 -2.11 3.36
CA ILE A 110 -17.25 -2.90 2.69
C ILE A 110 -18.29 -3.32 3.73
N GLY A 111 -19.55 -3.05 3.44
CA GLY A 111 -20.71 -3.41 4.26
C GLY A 111 -21.70 -4.29 3.52
N PHE A 112 -22.50 -5.07 4.25
CA PHE A 112 -23.56 -5.88 3.64
C PHE A 112 -24.62 -5.00 3.00
N GLU A 113 -25.10 -5.32 1.80
CA GLU A 113 -26.18 -4.56 1.15
C GLU A 113 -27.54 -4.81 1.83
N VAL A 114 -27.72 -6.00 2.40
CA VAL A 114 -28.94 -6.41 3.10
C VAL A 114 -28.67 -6.70 4.58
N GLY A 115 -29.69 -6.50 5.42
CA GLY A 115 -29.56 -6.68 6.87
C GLY A 115 -29.87 -8.10 7.35
N GLY A 116 -29.02 -8.66 8.20
CA GLY A 116 -29.23 -10.00 8.75
C GLY A 116 -28.25 -10.34 9.86
N ARG A 117 -28.27 -11.61 10.29
CA ARG A 117 -27.29 -12.13 11.23
C ARG A 117 -26.05 -12.61 10.49
N VAL A 118 -24.87 -12.14 10.89
CA VAL A 118 -23.60 -12.58 10.29
C VAL A 118 -23.36 -14.05 10.63
N GLU A 119 -23.20 -14.88 9.59
CA GLU A 119 -22.85 -16.29 9.68
C GLU A 119 -21.33 -16.46 9.84
N TYR A 120 -20.55 -15.82 8.97
CA TYR A 120 -19.09 -15.74 9.09
C TYR A 120 -18.56 -14.47 8.43
N VAL A 121 -17.31 -14.12 8.77
CA VAL A 121 -16.57 -12.97 8.25
C VAL A 121 -15.09 -13.35 8.19
N LEU A 122 -14.36 -12.97 7.15
CA LEU A 122 -12.93 -13.27 7.07
C LEU A 122 -12.13 -12.50 8.13
N GLU A 123 -11.07 -13.13 8.63
CA GLU A 123 -10.18 -12.53 9.63
C GLU A 123 -9.20 -11.50 9.01
N PRO A 124 -8.68 -10.56 9.82
CA PRO A 124 -7.60 -9.67 9.39
C PRO A 124 -6.38 -10.41 8.85
N ASN A 125 -5.66 -9.76 7.93
CA ASN A 125 -4.52 -10.29 7.18
C ASN A 125 -4.85 -11.37 6.14
N THR A 126 -6.13 -11.71 5.94
CA THR A 126 -6.55 -12.61 4.87
C THR A 126 -6.51 -11.91 3.51
N GLU A 127 -6.02 -12.58 2.47
CA GLU A 127 -6.05 -12.08 1.10
C GLU A 127 -7.38 -12.39 0.43
N VAL A 128 -7.85 -11.44 -0.35
CA VAL A 128 -9.14 -11.52 -1.03
C VAL A 128 -8.97 -11.12 -2.48
N GLU A 129 -9.64 -11.84 -3.37
CA GLU A 129 -9.75 -11.49 -4.78
C GLU A 129 -11.03 -10.68 -5.02
N GLY A 130 -10.93 -9.71 -5.92
CA GLY A 130 -12.07 -8.89 -6.32
C GLY A 130 -13.03 -9.65 -7.22
N ARG A 131 -14.34 -9.45 -7.02
CA ARG A 131 -15.36 -9.96 -7.93
C ARG A 131 -15.48 -9.02 -9.14
N VAL A 132 -15.26 -9.54 -10.34
CA VAL A 132 -15.19 -8.73 -11.57
C VAL A 132 -16.24 -9.20 -12.56
N PHE A 133 -16.98 -8.23 -13.12
CA PHE A 133 -17.96 -8.44 -14.18
C PHE A 133 -17.48 -7.77 -15.48
N ASP A 134 -17.89 -8.31 -16.63
CA ASP A 134 -17.69 -7.65 -17.92
C ASP A 134 -18.69 -6.49 -18.12
N GLU A 135 -18.51 -5.70 -19.18
CA GLU A 135 -19.43 -4.61 -19.53
C GLU A 135 -20.87 -5.07 -19.80
N SER A 136 -21.08 -6.36 -20.07
CA SER A 136 -22.37 -6.99 -20.32
C SER A 136 -23.00 -7.59 -19.04
N GLY A 137 -22.32 -7.53 -17.90
CA GLY A 137 -22.76 -8.07 -16.61
C GLY A 137 -22.43 -9.56 -16.38
N ASN A 138 -21.64 -10.21 -17.24
CA ASN A 138 -21.20 -11.59 -16.99
C ASN A 138 -20.05 -11.61 -15.99
N LEU A 139 -20.08 -12.58 -15.09
CA LEU A 139 -19.03 -12.80 -14.09
C LEU A 139 -17.74 -13.30 -14.77
N LEU A 140 -16.66 -12.54 -14.65
CA LEU A 140 -15.33 -12.91 -15.14
C LEU A 140 -14.49 -13.58 -14.05
N ILE A 141 -14.57 -13.06 -12.82
CA ILE A 141 -13.84 -13.54 -11.66
C ILE A 141 -14.86 -13.66 -10.52
N GLU A 142 -15.01 -14.86 -9.95
CA GLU A 142 -15.97 -15.13 -8.88
C GLU A 142 -15.73 -14.28 -7.62
N GLY A 143 -14.48 -13.87 -7.40
CA GLY A 143 -14.05 -13.15 -6.21
C GLY A 143 -14.04 -14.04 -4.97
N THR A 144 -13.44 -13.54 -3.90
CA THR A 144 -13.44 -14.24 -2.61
C THR A 144 -14.62 -13.75 -1.78
N PRO A 145 -15.49 -14.64 -1.25
CA PRO A 145 -16.52 -14.24 -0.32
C PRO A 145 -15.87 -13.80 1.00
N ILE A 146 -16.06 -12.55 1.38
CA ILE A 146 -15.41 -11.94 2.56
C ILE A 146 -16.29 -12.02 3.81
N GLY A 147 -17.59 -12.20 3.63
CA GLY A 147 -18.52 -12.42 4.72
C GLY A 147 -19.85 -12.93 4.20
N LYS A 148 -20.63 -13.54 5.09
CA LYS A 148 -21.94 -14.07 4.76
C LYS A 148 -22.91 -13.84 5.89
N ILE A 149 -24.15 -13.50 5.57
CA ILE A 149 -25.27 -13.49 6.52
C ILE A 149 -26.15 -14.72 6.34
N GLU A 150 -26.92 -15.02 7.37
CA GLU A 150 -27.94 -16.07 7.37
C GLU A 150 -28.93 -15.89 6.21
N SER A 151 -28.85 -16.79 5.23
CA SER A 151 -29.59 -16.69 3.97
C SER A 151 -30.99 -17.31 4.01
N GLU A 152 -31.38 -18.02 5.08
CA GLU A 152 -32.64 -18.79 5.14
C GLU A 152 -33.86 -17.91 4.89
N ARG A 153 -33.93 -16.73 5.51
CA ARG A 153 -35.01 -15.77 5.31
C ARG A 153 -35.14 -15.33 3.84
N TYR A 154 -34.03 -15.15 3.15
CA TYR A 154 -33.98 -14.71 1.77
C TYR A 154 -34.30 -15.85 0.79
N GLN A 155 -33.85 -17.07 1.08
CA GLN A 155 -34.24 -18.27 0.33
C GLN A 155 -35.76 -18.50 0.39
N LEU A 156 -36.38 -18.30 1.57
CA LEU A 156 -37.83 -18.36 1.72
C LEU A 156 -38.54 -17.27 0.90
N ALA A 157 -38.00 -16.05 0.86
CA ALA A 157 -38.54 -14.97 0.03
C ALA A 157 -38.49 -15.29 -1.47
N VAL A 158 -37.38 -15.86 -1.95
CA VAL A 158 -37.25 -16.34 -3.35
C VAL A 158 -38.27 -17.45 -3.64
N ALA A 159 -38.43 -18.41 -2.74
CA ALA A 159 -39.41 -19.49 -2.90
C ALA A 159 -40.86 -18.98 -2.97
N LEU A 160 -41.20 -17.97 -2.17
CA LEU A 160 -42.50 -17.31 -2.21
C LEU A 160 -42.70 -16.54 -3.53
N ALA A 161 -41.73 -15.71 -3.93
CA ALA A 161 -41.81 -14.94 -5.17
C ALA A 161 -41.93 -15.85 -6.41
N LYS A 162 -41.18 -16.96 -6.44
CA LYS A 162 -41.28 -17.98 -7.49
C LYS A 162 -42.66 -18.62 -7.54
N SER A 163 -43.26 -18.88 -6.38
CA SER A 163 -44.62 -19.42 -6.31
C SER A 163 -45.66 -18.44 -6.84
N ASP A 164 -45.46 -17.14 -6.64
CA ASP A 164 -46.36 -16.11 -7.15
C ASP A 164 -46.25 -15.93 -8.68
N VAL A 165 -45.07 -16.10 -9.26
CA VAL A 165 -44.90 -16.20 -10.73
C VAL A 165 -45.72 -17.35 -11.28
N VAL A 166 -45.60 -18.55 -10.67
CA VAL A 166 -46.36 -19.74 -11.11
C VAL A 166 -47.88 -19.51 -11.01
N LYS A 167 -48.36 -18.86 -9.93
CA LYS A 167 -49.79 -18.51 -9.81
C LYS A 167 -50.24 -17.55 -10.91
N ALA A 168 -49.43 -16.53 -11.21
CA ALA A 168 -49.73 -15.57 -12.27
C ALA A 168 -49.77 -16.24 -13.66
N GLU A 169 -48.83 -17.14 -13.93
CA GLU A 169 -48.79 -17.95 -15.16
C GLU A 169 -50.01 -18.87 -15.28
N GLN A 170 -50.44 -19.50 -14.19
CA GLN A 170 -51.64 -20.34 -14.16
C GLN A 170 -52.91 -19.53 -14.45
N ASN A 171 -53.04 -18.33 -13.88
CA ASN A 171 -54.17 -17.44 -14.15
C ASN A 171 -54.21 -17.02 -15.63
N LEU A 172 -53.05 -16.71 -16.22
CA LEU A 172 -52.95 -16.43 -17.65
C LEU A 172 -53.37 -17.66 -18.48
N ALA A 173 -52.92 -18.86 -18.13
CA ALA A 173 -53.28 -20.09 -18.85
C ALA A 173 -54.80 -20.34 -18.86
N VAL A 174 -55.47 -20.13 -17.72
CA VAL A 174 -56.94 -20.25 -17.63
C VAL A 174 -57.65 -19.19 -18.49
N ALA A 175 -57.16 -17.95 -18.47
CA ALA A 175 -57.70 -16.86 -19.28
C ALA A 175 -57.51 -17.10 -20.78
N GLU A 176 -56.37 -17.66 -21.19
CA GLU A 176 -56.09 -18.03 -22.57
C GLU A 176 -56.96 -19.19 -23.07
N ILE A 177 -57.17 -20.22 -22.25
CA ILE A 177 -58.10 -21.33 -22.57
C ILE A 177 -59.50 -20.77 -22.81
N THR A 178 -59.96 -19.86 -21.95
CA THR A 178 -61.27 -19.21 -22.11
C THR A 178 -61.38 -18.44 -23.44
N LEU A 179 -60.33 -17.70 -23.81
CA LEU A 179 -60.29 -16.94 -25.08
C LEU A 179 -60.18 -17.85 -26.32
N LYS A 180 -59.44 -18.95 -26.24
CA LYS A 180 -59.17 -19.84 -27.39
C LYS A 180 -60.26 -20.88 -27.62
N GLU A 181 -60.91 -21.35 -26.55
CA GLU A 181 -61.86 -22.47 -26.62
C GLU A 181 -63.31 -22.00 -26.38
N SER A 182 -63.59 -21.40 -25.22
CA SER A 182 -64.97 -21.10 -24.81
C SER A 182 -65.61 -19.95 -25.61
N ILE A 183 -64.91 -18.82 -25.75
CA ILE A 183 -65.47 -17.63 -26.41
C ILE A 183 -65.75 -17.89 -27.91
N PRO A 184 -64.83 -18.49 -28.70
CA PRO A 184 -65.10 -18.77 -30.12
C PRO A 184 -66.24 -19.77 -30.31
N ALA A 185 -66.38 -20.77 -29.42
CA ALA A 185 -67.51 -21.70 -29.47
C ALA A 185 -68.85 -20.98 -29.24
N GLN A 186 -68.90 -20.01 -28.31
CA GLN A 186 -70.09 -19.19 -28.06
C GLN A 186 -70.40 -18.26 -29.24
N ILE A 187 -69.39 -17.60 -29.80
CA ILE A 187 -69.53 -16.75 -30.99
C ILE A 187 -70.05 -17.57 -32.17
N ALA A 188 -69.46 -18.74 -32.45
CA ALA A 188 -69.91 -19.61 -33.55
C ALA A 188 -71.37 -20.08 -33.38
N ALA A 189 -71.81 -20.37 -32.15
CA ALA A 189 -73.20 -20.71 -31.86
C ALA A 189 -74.15 -19.51 -32.07
N ALA A 190 -73.74 -18.31 -31.67
CA ALA A 190 -74.50 -17.08 -31.87
C ALA A 190 -74.57 -16.70 -33.36
N GLU A 191 -73.49 -16.85 -34.11
CA GLU A 191 -73.44 -16.65 -35.57
C GLU A 191 -74.36 -17.62 -36.32
N ALA A 192 -74.37 -18.89 -35.92
CA ALA A 192 -75.29 -19.89 -36.49
C ALA A 192 -76.75 -19.50 -36.22
N THR A 193 -77.05 -19.00 -35.01
CA THR A 193 -78.39 -18.52 -34.64
C THR A 193 -78.78 -17.29 -35.45
N LEU A 194 -77.89 -16.30 -35.56
CA LEU A 194 -78.08 -15.11 -36.36
C LEU A 194 -78.34 -15.45 -37.84
N SER A 195 -77.57 -16.40 -38.39
CA SER A 195 -77.73 -16.87 -39.78
C SER A 195 -79.09 -17.52 -40.02
N LYS A 196 -79.58 -18.32 -39.07
CA LYS A 196 -80.93 -18.90 -39.10
C LYS A 196 -82.01 -17.81 -39.10
N VAL A 197 -81.96 -16.90 -38.12
CA VAL A 197 -82.96 -15.82 -37.96
C VAL A 197 -82.94 -14.87 -39.16
N ARG A 198 -81.76 -14.58 -39.72
CA ARG A 198 -81.61 -13.79 -40.94
C ARG A 198 -82.26 -14.47 -42.15
N THR A 199 -82.07 -15.78 -42.29
CA THR A 199 -82.71 -16.54 -43.39
C THR A 199 -84.23 -16.57 -43.25
N GLU A 200 -84.76 -16.63 -42.03
CA GLU A 200 -86.19 -16.54 -41.75
C GLU A 200 -86.74 -15.14 -42.04
N TYR A 201 -86.03 -14.08 -41.65
CA TYR A 201 -86.35 -12.69 -41.99
C TYR A 201 -86.41 -12.46 -43.50
N ASP A 202 -85.35 -12.86 -44.22
CA ASP A 202 -85.26 -12.72 -45.69
C ASP A 202 -86.37 -13.50 -46.42
N ARG A 203 -86.81 -14.63 -45.85
CA ARG A 203 -87.94 -15.42 -46.38
C ARG A 203 -89.27 -14.71 -46.15
N ASN A 204 -89.50 -14.20 -44.95
CA ASN A 204 -90.76 -13.52 -44.61
C ASN A 204 -90.91 -12.18 -45.34
N LEU A 205 -89.81 -11.46 -45.59
CA LEU A 205 -89.82 -10.29 -46.46
C LEU A 205 -90.32 -10.62 -47.88
N LYS A 206 -89.80 -11.69 -48.49
CA LYS A 206 -90.25 -12.13 -49.83
C LYS A 206 -91.73 -12.58 -49.85
N LEU A 207 -92.20 -13.19 -48.76
CA LEU A 207 -93.59 -13.61 -48.63
C LEU A 207 -94.53 -12.42 -48.40
N LEU A 208 -94.08 -11.37 -47.72
CA LEU A 208 -94.84 -10.13 -47.53
C LEU A 208 -95.08 -9.42 -48.88
N GLU A 209 -94.05 -9.38 -49.74
CA GLU A 209 -94.16 -8.86 -51.12
C GLU A 209 -95.20 -9.63 -51.95
N GLN A 210 -95.42 -10.90 -51.62
CA GLN A 210 -96.42 -11.78 -52.24
C GLN A 210 -97.78 -11.75 -51.53
N ASN A 211 -97.97 -10.89 -50.52
CA ASN A 211 -99.15 -10.81 -49.64
C ASN A 211 -99.48 -12.14 -48.91
N ALA A 212 -98.47 -12.97 -48.67
CA ALA A 212 -98.62 -14.30 -48.06
C ALA A 212 -98.41 -14.33 -46.53
N VAL A 213 -97.90 -13.24 -45.93
CA VAL A 213 -97.72 -13.04 -44.48
C VAL A 213 -98.17 -11.62 -44.08
N SER A 214 -98.39 -11.37 -42.79
CA SER A 214 -98.81 -10.07 -42.27
C SER A 214 -97.64 -9.17 -41.90
N GLN A 215 -97.86 -7.84 -41.87
CA GLN A 215 -96.82 -6.88 -41.43
C GLN A 215 -96.34 -7.15 -40.00
N GLY A 216 -97.25 -7.53 -39.09
CA GLY A 216 -96.90 -7.84 -37.70
C GLY A 216 -95.95 -9.04 -37.56
N GLU A 217 -96.07 -10.04 -38.44
CA GLU A 217 -95.16 -11.20 -38.46
C GLU A 217 -93.74 -10.82 -38.95
N VAL A 218 -93.63 -9.85 -39.87
CA VAL A 218 -92.33 -9.33 -40.33
C VAL A 218 -91.67 -8.50 -39.23
N ASP A 219 -92.44 -7.62 -38.57
CA ASP A 219 -91.94 -6.79 -37.47
C ASP A 219 -91.43 -7.64 -36.29
N GLU A 220 -92.10 -8.78 -36.00
CA GLU A 220 -91.65 -9.76 -34.99
C GLU A 220 -90.30 -10.39 -35.35
N VAL A 221 -90.13 -10.83 -36.61
CA VAL A 221 -88.87 -11.44 -37.06
C VAL A 221 -87.75 -10.41 -37.18
N GLU A 222 -88.06 -9.15 -37.50
CA GLU A 222 -87.09 -8.05 -37.45
C GLU A 222 -86.58 -7.81 -36.01
N ALA A 223 -87.48 -7.82 -35.03
CA ALA A 223 -87.11 -7.72 -33.62
C ALA A 223 -86.21 -8.90 -33.21
N ASN A 224 -86.53 -10.12 -33.65
CA ASN A 224 -85.69 -11.30 -33.41
C ASN A 224 -84.30 -11.19 -34.06
N LEU A 225 -84.21 -10.64 -35.27
CA LEU A 225 -82.94 -10.39 -35.94
C LEU A 225 -82.08 -9.39 -35.14
N LYS A 226 -82.67 -8.27 -34.70
CA LYS A 226 -81.97 -7.27 -33.88
C LYS A 226 -81.51 -7.86 -32.55
N ASN A 227 -82.30 -8.72 -31.92
CA ASN A 227 -81.92 -9.43 -30.69
C ASN A 227 -80.72 -10.36 -30.94
N ALA A 228 -80.73 -11.14 -32.02
CA ALA A 228 -79.61 -12.01 -32.38
C ALA A 228 -78.32 -11.22 -32.72
N GLN A 229 -78.46 -10.06 -33.37
CA GLN A 229 -77.33 -9.15 -33.63
C GLN A 229 -76.77 -8.55 -32.33
N ALA A 230 -77.63 -8.15 -31.41
CA ALA A 230 -77.21 -7.62 -30.11
C ALA A 230 -76.47 -8.69 -29.29
N GLU A 231 -76.94 -9.94 -29.31
CA GLU A 231 -76.27 -11.06 -28.63
C GLU A 231 -74.85 -11.30 -29.17
N LEU A 232 -74.69 -11.31 -30.51
CA LEU A 232 -73.37 -11.44 -31.13
C LEU A 232 -72.44 -10.29 -30.71
N LEU A 233 -72.94 -9.05 -30.72
CA LEU A 233 -72.16 -7.87 -30.31
C LEU A 233 -71.69 -7.96 -28.84
N VAL A 234 -72.52 -8.50 -27.95
CA VAL A 234 -72.15 -8.74 -26.54
C VAL A 234 -71.00 -9.75 -26.46
N LEU A 235 -71.07 -10.86 -27.20
CA LEU A 235 -70.00 -11.87 -27.22
C LEU A 235 -68.69 -11.33 -27.82
N GLU A 236 -68.75 -10.52 -28.89
CA GLU A 236 -67.58 -9.83 -29.44
C GLU A 236 -66.98 -8.83 -28.44
N SER A 237 -67.82 -8.13 -27.68
CA SER A 237 -67.38 -7.23 -26.60
C SER A 237 -66.73 -8.01 -25.45
N ASN A 238 -67.26 -9.19 -25.13
CA ASN A 238 -66.66 -10.08 -24.14
C ASN A 238 -65.30 -10.61 -24.61
N GLU A 239 -65.15 -10.95 -25.90
CA GLU A 239 -63.86 -11.33 -26.47
C GLU A 239 -62.82 -10.20 -26.34
N LYS A 240 -63.20 -8.97 -26.68
CA LYS A 240 -62.33 -7.78 -26.52
C LYS A 240 -61.94 -7.56 -25.05
N SER A 241 -62.89 -7.72 -24.13
CA SER A 241 -62.65 -7.59 -22.68
C SER A 241 -61.70 -8.68 -22.19
N GLN A 242 -61.87 -9.92 -22.65
CA GLN A 242 -60.99 -11.04 -22.30
C GLN A 242 -59.57 -10.84 -22.85
N LYS A 243 -59.41 -10.27 -24.05
CA LYS A 243 -58.10 -9.91 -24.60
C LYS A 243 -57.41 -8.84 -23.74
N ALA A 244 -58.15 -7.83 -23.29
CA ALA A 244 -57.61 -6.81 -22.38
C ALA A 244 -57.20 -7.41 -21.03
N GLU A 245 -57.97 -8.36 -20.50
CA GLU A 245 -57.65 -9.09 -19.27
C GLU A 245 -56.36 -9.92 -19.40
N ILE A 246 -56.16 -10.58 -20.54
CA ILE A 246 -54.91 -11.31 -20.82
C ILE A 246 -53.69 -10.39 -20.81
N GLU A 247 -53.80 -9.19 -21.41
CA GLU A 247 -52.70 -8.21 -21.34
C GLU A 247 -52.45 -7.72 -19.90
N SER A 248 -53.50 -7.55 -19.10
CA SER A 248 -53.39 -7.27 -17.66
C SER A 248 -52.65 -8.40 -16.91
N LEU A 249 -53.00 -9.66 -17.18
CA LEU A 249 -52.36 -10.84 -16.58
C LEU A 249 -50.90 -10.99 -17.01
N LYS A 250 -50.55 -10.69 -18.27
CA LYS A 250 -49.14 -10.64 -18.72
C LYS A 250 -48.34 -9.60 -17.95
N ASN A 251 -48.91 -8.42 -17.71
CA ASN A 251 -48.28 -7.40 -16.87
C ASN A 251 -48.13 -7.89 -15.41
N ALA A 252 -49.11 -8.64 -14.89
CA ALA A 252 -49.00 -9.25 -13.57
C ALA A 252 -47.87 -10.30 -13.49
N ILE A 253 -47.65 -11.09 -14.54
CA ILE A 253 -46.49 -12.00 -14.64
C ILE A 253 -45.19 -11.21 -14.63
N LEU A 254 -45.09 -10.15 -15.45
CA LEU A 254 -43.90 -9.30 -15.47
C LEU A 254 -43.60 -8.72 -14.07
N GLN A 255 -44.63 -8.21 -13.37
CA GLN A 255 -44.47 -7.72 -12.00
C GLN A 255 -44.00 -8.82 -11.03
N ALA A 256 -44.56 -10.03 -11.13
CA ALA A 256 -44.15 -11.16 -10.31
C ALA A 256 -42.70 -11.59 -10.60
N GLN A 257 -42.28 -11.56 -11.86
CA GLN A 257 -40.90 -11.84 -12.28
C GLN A 257 -39.92 -10.78 -11.79
N GLN A 258 -40.31 -9.51 -11.79
CA GLN A 258 -39.50 -8.43 -11.20
C GLN A 258 -39.31 -8.64 -9.69
N ASN A 259 -40.39 -8.98 -8.98
CA ASN A 259 -40.32 -9.30 -7.55
C ASN A 259 -39.43 -10.53 -7.26
N LEU A 260 -39.46 -11.54 -8.14
CA LEU A 260 -38.56 -12.69 -8.07
C LEU A 260 -37.10 -12.26 -8.25
N ARG A 261 -36.79 -11.44 -9.26
CA ARG A 261 -35.44 -10.93 -9.47
C ARG A 261 -34.94 -10.11 -8.27
N ASP A 262 -35.81 -9.29 -7.68
CA ASP A 262 -35.46 -8.52 -6.48
C ASP A 262 -35.18 -9.44 -5.29
N ALA A 263 -35.97 -10.51 -5.11
CA ALA A 263 -35.72 -11.51 -4.06
C ALA A 263 -34.42 -12.30 -4.30
N GLU A 264 -34.13 -12.66 -5.55
CA GLU A 264 -32.88 -13.35 -5.94
C GLU A 264 -31.66 -12.47 -5.71
N ARG A 265 -31.74 -11.18 -6.07
CA ARG A 265 -30.68 -10.21 -5.80
C ARG A 265 -30.43 -10.07 -4.30
N ASN A 266 -31.47 -9.89 -3.50
CA ASN A 266 -31.32 -9.83 -2.03
C ASN A 266 -30.69 -11.11 -1.45
N LEU A 267 -30.90 -12.28 -2.07
CA LEU A 267 -30.25 -13.53 -1.68
C LEU A 267 -28.77 -13.56 -2.09
N GLU A 268 -28.42 -13.04 -3.26
CA GLU A 268 -27.03 -12.87 -3.69
C GLU A 268 -26.28 -11.91 -2.76
N ASP A 269 -26.91 -10.80 -2.41
CA ASP A 269 -26.43 -9.75 -1.50
C ASP A 269 -26.21 -10.25 -0.06
N CYS A 270 -26.67 -11.46 0.27
CA CYS A 270 -26.34 -12.11 1.55
C CYS A 270 -24.86 -12.51 1.64
N THR A 271 -24.19 -12.64 0.50
CA THR A 271 -22.76 -12.94 0.44
C THR A 271 -22.01 -11.68 0.04
N LEU A 272 -21.12 -11.24 0.91
CA LEU A 272 -20.30 -10.06 0.68
C LEU A 272 -19.04 -10.46 -0.09
N PHE A 273 -18.70 -9.70 -1.12
CA PHE A 273 -17.49 -9.87 -1.92
C PHE A 273 -16.63 -8.62 -1.86
N SER A 274 -15.33 -8.78 -2.11
CA SER A 274 -14.43 -7.65 -2.30
C SER A 274 -14.59 -7.07 -3.70
N SER A 275 -14.54 -5.74 -3.84
CA SER A 275 -14.55 -5.04 -5.14
C SER A 275 -13.21 -5.17 -5.88
N PHE A 276 -12.12 -5.40 -5.15
CA PHE A 276 -10.77 -5.49 -5.70
C PHE A 276 -9.89 -6.47 -4.93
N LYS A 277 -8.79 -6.88 -5.55
CA LYS A 277 -7.76 -7.70 -4.92
C LYS A 277 -7.06 -6.92 -3.80
N GLY A 278 -7.03 -7.47 -2.60
CA GLY A 278 -6.44 -6.80 -1.46
C GLY A 278 -6.27 -7.71 -0.24
N GLN A 279 -5.98 -7.09 0.89
CA GLN A 279 -5.86 -7.75 2.18
C GLN A 279 -6.86 -7.13 3.16
N VAL A 280 -7.49 -7.97 3.98
CA VAL A 280 -8.37 -7.52 5.05
C VAL A 280 -7.53 -6.81 6.11
N ALA A 281 -7.79 -5.52 6.32
CA ALA A 281 -7.07 -4.70 7.27
C ALA A 281 -7.74 -4.68 8.65
N ASP A 282 -9.07 -4.60 8.68
CA ASP A 282 -9.85 -4.58 9.92
C ASP A 282 -11.22 -5.24 9.72
N VAL A 283 -11.75 -5.80 10.81
CA VAL A 283 -13.05 -6.48 10.84
C VAL A 283 -13.89 -5.85 11.94
N SER A 284 -14.94 -5.13 11.55
CA SER A 284 -15.77 -4.34 12.46
C SER A 284 -16.99 -5.10 12.99
N VAL A 285 -17.27 -6.30 12.46
CA VAL A 285 -18.42 -7.13 12.87
C VAL A 285 -17.97 -8.52 13.30
N VAL A 286 -18.69 -9.11 14.26
CA VAL A 286 -18.40 -10.46 14.76
C VAL A 286 -19.51 -11.41 14.33
N PRO A 287 -19.20 -12.67 13.97
CA PRO A 287 -20.22 -13.68 13.69
C PRO A 287 -21.24 -13.82 14.80
N GLY A 288 -22.50 -13.96 14.43
CA GLY A 288 -23.66 -13.93 15.33
C GLY A 288 -24.22 -12.53 15.60
N SER A 289 -23.50 -11.45 15.28
CA SER A 289 -24.04 -10.08 15.36
C SER A 289 -25.12 -9.84 14.29
N VAL A 290 -26.01 -8.88 14.55
CA VAL A 290 -27.03 -8.44 13.59
C VAL A 290 -26.58 -7.13 12.99
N VAL A 291 -26.52 -7.08 11.66
CA VAL A 291 -26.10 -5.91 10.88
C VAL A 291 -27.26 -5.36 10.06
N SER A 292 -27.27 -4.05 9.84
CA SER A 292 -28.18 -3.41 8.89
C SER A 292 -27.50 -3.22 7.53
N GLY A 293 -28.30 -3.13 6.46
CA GLY A 293 -27.78 -2.81 5.13
C GLY A 293 -26.98 -1.49 5.13
N GLY A 294 -25.82 -1.50 4.48
CA GLY A 294 -24.88 -0.38 4.40
C GLY A 294 -23.97 -0.19 5.62
N GLN A 295 -24.09 -1.00 6.67
CA GLN A 295 -23.17 -0.94 7.82
C GLN A 295 -21.80 -1.53 7.43
N PRO A 296 -20.68 -0.81 7.64
CA PRO A 296 -19.33 -1.35 7.41
C PRO A 296 -19.08 -2.62 8.22
N ALA A 297 -18.64 -3.68 7.55
CA ALA A 297 -18.32 -4.97 8.13
C ALA A 297 -16.82 -5.25 8.11
N ILE A 298 -16.16 -4.95 6.98
CA ILE A 298 -14.77 -5.28 6.73
C ILE A 298 -14.08 -4.12 6.02
N THR A 299 -12.85 -3.81 6.43
CA THR A 299 -11.99 -2.89 5.69
C THR A 299 -11.00 -3.68 4.85
N VAL A 300 -11.05 -3.52 3.52
CA VAL A 300 -10.09 -4.13 2.58
C VAL A 300 -9.14 -3.07 2.04
N GLN A 301 -7.85 -3.40 1.98
CA GLN A 301 -6.79 -2.52 1.50
C GLN A 301 -6.04 -3.17 0.34
N MET A 302 -5.81 -2.40 -0.72
CA MET A 302 -4.99 -2.84 -1.83
C MET A 302 -3.52 -2.68 -1.45
N MET A 303 -2.80 -3.80 -1.47
CA MET A 303 -1.39 -3.89 -1.07
C MET A 303 -0.44 -3.82 -2.26
N ASP A 304 -0.92 -4.13 -3.47
CA ASP A 304 -0.17 -4.08 -4.71
C ASP A 304 -1.04 -3.51 -5.85
N PRO A 305 -0.66 -2.37 -6.46
CA PRO A 305 0.45 -1.50 -6.08
C PRO A 305 0.20 -0.77 -4.74
N ILE A 306 1.27 -0.26 -4.13
CA ILE A 306 1.22 0.53 -2.89
C ILE A 306 1.61 1.99 -3.17
N LYS A 307 1.02 2.93 -2.42
CA LYS A 307 1.34 4.36 -2.51
C LYS A 307 2.53 4.71 -1.62
N VAL A 308 3.40 5.57 -2.14
CA VAL A 308 4.47 6.22 -1.39
C VAL A 308 4.31 7.72 -1.54
N GLU A 309 4.01 8.41 -0.44
CA GLU A 309 3.64 9.82 -0.42
C GLU A 309 4.71 10.64 0.32
N PHE A 310 5.12 11.76 -0.27
CA PHE A 310 6.04 12.70 0.35
C PHE A 310 5.74 14.12 -0.06
N GLU A 311 6.15 15.06 0.79
CA GLU A 311 5.91 16.49 0.61
C GLU A 311 7.14 17.19 0.04
N VAL A 312 6.97 17.97 -1.03
CA VAL A 312 8.05 18.75 -1.63
C VAL A 312 7.72 20.23 -1.78
N SER A 313 8.74 21.06 -1.93
CA SER A 313 8.54 22.48 -2.23
C SER A 313 7.93 22.70 -3.62
N ALA A 314 7.34 23.88 -3.85
CA ALA A 314 6.79 24.26 -5.14
C ALA A 314 7.80 24.22 -6.30
N GLU A 315 9.08 24.50 -6.02
CA GLU A 315 10.15 24.42 -7.03
C GLU A 315 10.42 22.97 -7.42
N GLU A 316 10.46 22.09 -6.42
CA GLU A 316 10.76 20.69 -6.61
C GLU A 316 9.61 19.93 -7.25
N SER A 317 8.35 20.24 -6.92
CA SER A 317 7.18 19.64 -7.57
C SER A 317 7.18 19.88 -9.09
N ARG A 318 7.45 21.12 -9.53
CA ARG A 318 7.57 21.47 -10.96
C ARG A 318 8.74 20.76 -11.66
N ARG A 319 9.81 20.45 -10.92
CA ARG A 319 10.93 19.67 -11.47
C ARG A 319 10.54 18.21 -11.66
N LEU A 320 9.82 17.64 -10.70
CA LEU A 320 9.35 16.26 -10.71
C LEU A 320 8.27 16.00 -11.77
N GLU A 321 7.51 17.01 -12.23
CA GLU A 321 6.55 16.86 -13.34
C GLU A 321 7.16 16.29 -14.63
N ARG A 322 8.48 16.40 -14.82
CA ARG A 322 9.20 15.88 -15.99
C ARG A 322 9.81 14.50 -15.77
N ILE A 323 9.63 13.90 -14.59
CA ILE A 323 10.23 12.64 -14.18
C ILE A 323 9.09 11.64 -13.94
N GLU A 324 9.11 10.52 -14.66
CA GLU A 324 8.08 9.48 -14.54
C GLU A 324 8.39 8.45 -13.46
N ILE A 325 9.67 8.21 -13.15
CA ILE A 325 10.11 7.17 -12.24
C ILE A 325 11.12 7.74 -11.24
N LEU A 326 10.88 7.48 -9.96
CA LEU A 326 11.79 7.83 -8.87
C LEU A 326 12.21 6.57 -8.10
N PRO A 327 13.50 6.35 -7.82
CA PRO A 327 13.94 5.22 -7.02
C PRO A 327 13.48 5.36 -5.57
N VAL A 328 12.75 4.35 -5.08
CA VAL A 328 12.31 4.20 -3.69
C VAL A 328 13.21 3.18 -3.00
N MET A 329 13.79 3.57 -1.87
CA MET A 329 14.69 2.74 -1.06
C MET A 329 13.89 1.94 -0.04
N VAL A 330 13.81 0.64 -0.23
CA VAL A 330 12.97 -0.26 0.54
C VAL A 330 13.83 -1.12 1.45
N ASN A 331 13.49 -1.19 2.74
CA ASN A 331 14.21 -2.00 3.70
C ASN A 331 13.66 -3.43 3.65
N MET A 332 14.51 -4.38 3.30
CA MET A 332 14.15 -5.79 3.27
C MET A 332 14.19 -6.40 4.67
N PRO A 333 13.47 -7.51 4.93
CA PRO A 333 13.47 -8.18 6.23
C PRO A 333 14.86 -8.66 6.71
N ASP A 334 15.80 -8.88 5.78
CA ASP A 334 17.18 -9.27 6.07
C ASP A 334 18.09 -8.08 6.48
N GLY A 335 17.54 -6.86 6.48
CA GLY A 335 18.25 -5.63 6.79
C GLY A 335 18.99 -5.00 5.61
N THR A 336 18.92 -5.61 4.41
CA THR A 336 19.42 -4.98 3.18
C THR A 336 18.47 -3.89 2.70
N VAL A 337 18.97 -2.95 1.90
CA VAL A 337 18.16 -1.89 1.31
C VAL A 337 18.17 -2.05 -0.19
N GLU A 338 17.01 -2.37 -0.75
CA GLU A 338 16.81 -2.52 -2.18
C GLU A 338 16.23 -1.25 -2.81
N LYS A 339 16.54 -1.03 -4.09
CA LYS A 339 15.95 0.04 -4.89
C LYS A 339 14.75 -0.52 -5.64
N ARG A 340 13.61 0.14 -5.53
CA ARG A 340 12.39 -0.16 -6.29
C ARG A 340 11.95 1.05 -7.10
N ASP A 341 11.36 0.79 -8.25
CA ASP A 341 10.86 1.84 -9.11
C ASP A 341 9.51 2.36 -8.59
N GLY A 342 9.46 3.64 -8.24
CA GLY A 342 8.23 4.34 -7.90
C GLY A 342 7.75 5.17 -9.08
N TYR A 343 6.63 4.77 -9.67
CA TYR A 343 6.00 5.47 -10.78
C TYR A 343 5.26 6.70 -10.27
N LEU A 344 5.53 7.87 -10.85
CA LEU A 344 4.83 9.10 -10.51
C LEU A 344 3.35 9.00 -10.91
N TYR A 345 2.46 8.91 -9.90
CA TYR A 345 1.02 8.82 -10.14
C TYR A 345 0.36 10.19 -10.12
N ARG A 346 0.69 11.01 -9.12
CA ARG A 346 0.09 12.33 -8.95
C ARG A 346 1.01 13.28 -8.20
N ILE A 347 1.01 14.53 -8.64
CA ILE A 347 1.44 15.67 -7.84
C ILE A 347 0.19 16.49 -7.56
N ASP A 348 -0.12 16.75 -6.30
CA ASP A 348 -1.32 17.50 -5.94
C ASP A 348 -1.25 18.91 -6.56
N PRO A 349 -2.35 19.45 -7.12
CA PRO A 349 -2.33 20.77 -7.75
C PRO A 349 -2.36 21.92 -6.71
N VAL A 350 -2.71 21.61 -5.47
CA VAL A 350 -2.87 22.58 -4.37
C VAL A 350 -1.86 22.21 -3.29
N ALA A 351 -1.10 23.20 -2.82
CA ALA A 351 -0.19 23.02 -1.69
C ALA A 351 -0.97 22.91 -0.38
N ASP A 352 -0.48 22.12 0.55
CA ASP A 352 -0.98 22.13 1.92
C ASP A 352 -0.79 23.55 2.52
N PRO A 353 -1.84 24.18 3.06
CA PRO A 353 -1.77 25.56 3.54
C PRO A 353 -0.87 25.74 4.77
N LEU A 354 -0.67 24.69 5.58
CA LEU A 354 0.13 24.71 6.80
C LEU A 354 1.63 24.60 6.46
N THR A 355 2.01 23.64 5.64
CA THR A 355 3.42 23.35 5.32
C THR A 355 3.90 24.05 4.03
N ARG A 356 2.98 24.52 3.18
CA ARG A 356 3.25 25.11 1.85
C ARG A 356 4.02 24.17 0.93
N THR A 357 3.83 22.88 1.11
CA THR A 357 4.40 21.82 0.28
C THR A 357 3.32 21.19 -0.60
N TYR A 358 3.77 20.52 -1.64
CA TYR A 358 2.93 19.75 -2.55
C TYR A 358 3.14 18.27 -2.27
N THR A 359 2.06 17.52 -2.12
CA THR A 359 2.12 16.07 -1.95
C THR A 359 2.38 15.41 -3.30
N VAL A 360 3.42 14.60 -3.35
CA VAL A 360 3.77 13.74 -4.48
C VAL A 360 3.44 12.31 -4.10
N THR A 361 2.62 11.65 -4.90
CA THR A 361 2.22 10.25 -4.75
C THR A 361 2.89 9.41 -5.82
N LEU A 362 3.71 8.45 -5.40
CA LEU A 362 4.26 7.41 -6.25
C LEU A 362 3.49 6.11 -6.06
N LEU A 363 3.41 5.30 -7.13
CA LEU A 363 2.95 3.92 -7.08
C LEU A 363 4.16 3.00 -7.20
N VAL A 364 4.32 2.12 -6.22
CA VAL A 364 5.37 1.09 -6.19
C VAL A 364 4.69 -0.26 -6.32
N MET A 365 5.14 -1.09 -7.26
CA MET A 365 4.69 -2.49 -7.35
C MET A 365 5.25 -3.22 -6.14
N ASN A 366 4.36 -3.77 -5.32
CA ASN A 366 4.71 -4.36 -4.04
C ASN A 366 4.72 -5.87 -4.17
N GLU A 367 5.64 -6.51 -3.45
CA GLU A 367 5.77 -7.96 -3.48
C GLU A 367 5.80 -8.51 -2.06
N LYS A 368 5.56 -9.81 -1.95
CA LYS A 368 5.77 -10.55 -0.72
C LYS A 368 7.14 -11.19 -0.72
N VAL A 369 7.86 -11.04 0.39
CA VAL A 369 9.02 -11.87 0.69
C VAL A 369 8.51 -13.13 1.38
N ASN A 370 8.56 -14.25 0.66
CA ASN A 370 8.47 -15.56 1.27
C ASN A 370 9.84 -15.84 1.89
N GLY A 371 9.90 -16.04 3.21
CA GLY A 371 11.17 -16.21 3.94
C GLY A 371 12.00 -17.41 3.48
N LEU A 372 11.46 -18.30 2.65
CA LEU A 372 12.03 -19.58 2.27
C LEU A 372 11.67 -19.92 0.82
N GLN A 373 12.42 -19.38 -0.15
CA GLN A 373 12.12 -19.54 -1.58
C GLN A 373 12.49 -20.92 -2.18
N ASN A 374 12.96 -21.90 -1.40
CA ASN A 374 13.63 -23.08 -1.99
C ASN A 374 13.10 -24.47 -1.59
N GLU A 375 11.99 -24.60 -0.86
CA GLU A 375 11.43 -25.91 -0.52
C GLU A 375 10.02 -26.05 -1.11
N GLN A 376 9.98 -26.12 -2.45
CA GLN A 376 8.74 -26.23 -3.22
C GLN A 376 7.93 -27.52 -2.94
N ASP A 377 8.43 -28.47 -2.15
CA ASP A 377 7.77 -29.76 -1.93
C ASP A 377 7.32 -30.02 -0.48
N LEU A 378 7.42 -29.04 0.42
CA LEU A 378 7.00 -29.21 1.82
C LEU A 378 5.51 -28.97 2.01
N ALA A 379 4.91 -29.75 2.92
CA ALA A 379 3.58 -29.46 3.41
C ALA A 379 3.60 -28.18 4.26
N THR A 380 2.56 -27.36 4.12
CA THR A 380 2.44 -26.07 4.81
C THR A 380 1.29 -26.09 5.81
N THR A 381 1.39 -25.24 6.82
CA THR A 381 0.29 -24.94 7.73
C THR A 381 0.30 -23.45 8.08
N SER A 382 -0.88 -22.85 8.20
CA SER A 382 -1.00 -21.43 8.57
C SER A 382 -1.01 -21.19 10.07
N HIS A 383 -1.33 -22.22 10.87
CA HIS A 383 -1.56 -22.09 12.30
C HIS A 383 -0.98 -23.26 13.08
N ILE A 384 -0.54 -22.96 14.30
CA ILE A 384 -0.25 -23.96 15.32
C ILE A 384 -1.11 -23.67 16.54
N TRP A 385 -1.68 -24.73 17.11
CA TRP A 385 -2.68 -24.66 18.16
C TRP A 385 -2.24 -25.42 19.39
N ARG A 386 -2.59 -24.91 20.56
CA ARG A 386 -2.70 -25.73 21.77
C ARG A 386 -4.08 -26.36 21.80
N LEU A 387 -4.24 -27.48 22.50
CA LEU A 387 -5.55 -28.13 22.57
C LEU A 387 -6.38 -27.68 23.79
N ASP A 388 -5.81 -26.94 24.75
CA ASP A 388 -6.48 -26.56 25.99
C ASP A 388 -7.19 -25.19 25.93
N PHE A 389 -8.08 -25.02 24.95
CA PHE A 389 -8.85 -23.78 24.77
C PHE A 389 -9.94 -23.62 25.83
N LYS A 390 -9.63 -22.85 26.89
CA LYS A 390 -10.59 -22.54 27.96
C LYS A 390 -11.72 -21.58 27.57
N PHE A 391 -11.57 -20.84 26.47
CA PHE A 391 -12.57 -19.87 26.03
C PHE A 391 -13.73 -20.50 25.23
N LEU A 392 -13.60 -21.76 24.82
CA LEU A 392 -14.63 -22.43 24.02
C LEU A 392 -15.84 -22.81 24.90
N PRO A 393 -17.08 -22.57 24.43
CA PRO A 393 -18.28 -23.03 25.11
C PRO A 393 -18.24 -24.54 25.39
N GLY A 394 -18.47 -24.93 26.65
CA GLY A 394 -18.41 -26.33 27.08
C GLY A 394 -17.02 -26.84 27.45
N ALA A 395 -15.97 -26.01 27.35
CA ALA A 395 -14.65 -26.34 27.82
C ALA A 395 -14.60 -26.40 29.36
N ASN A 396 -13.96 -27.43 29.90
CA ASN A 396 -13.56 -27.58 31.29
C ASN A 396 -12.04 -27.84 31.37
N GLU A 397 -11.48 -28.02 32.57
CA GLU A 397 -10.02 -28.19 32.75
C GLU A 397 -9.43 -29.41 32.03
N ASN A 398 -10.25 -30.40 31.67
CA ASN A 398 -9.82 -31.67 31.07
C ASN A 398 -10.33 -31.88 29.64
N THR A 399 -11.03 -30.92 29.05
CA THR A 399 -11.48 -31.00 27.65
C THR A 399 -10.44 -30.42 26.72
N LEU A 400 -10.09 -31.18 25.69
CA LEU A 400 -9.14 -30.78 24.66
C LEU A 400 -9.86 -30.61 23.33
N PHE A 401 -9.57 -29.54 22.62
CA PHE A 401 -10.20 -29.22 21.35
C PHE A 401 -9.15 -29.09 20.27
N ALA A 402 -9.37 -29.79 19.15
CA ALA A 402 -8.56 -29.65 17.94
C ALA A 402 -9.41 -29.01 16.84
N GLU A 403 -8.76 -28.25 15.96
CA GLU A 403 -9.40 -27.78 14.73
C GLU A 403 -9.83 -29.00 13.90
N GLU A 404 -11.08 -29.03 13.44
CA GLU A 404 -11.63 -30.16 12.69
C GLU A 404 -10.82 -30.45 11.41
N GLY A 405 -10.34 -29.41 10.73
CA GLY A 405 -9.48 -29.53 9.55
C GLY A 405 -8.07 -30.07 9.83
N ALA A 406 -7.64 -30.12 11.10
CA ALA A 406 -6.38 -30.72 11.50
C ALA A 406 -6.50 -32.22 11.83
N ILE A 407 -7.72 -32.72 12.07
CA ILE A 407 -7.98 -34.12 12.43
C ILE A 407 -7.92 -34.97 11.16
N LEU A 408 -6.87 -35.77 11.04
CA LEU A 408 -6.66 -36.68 9.92
C LEU A 408 -6.99 -38.12 10.32
N LYS A 409 -7.26 -38.97 9.32
CA LYS A 409 -7.56 -40.39 9.52
C LYS A 409 -6.71 -41.24 8.59
N ASP A 410 -6.14 -42.31 9.13
CA ASP A 410 -5.50 -43.38 8.36
C ASP A 410 -6.12 -44.75 8.73
N ASP A 411 -5.50 -45.83 8.27
CA ASP A 411 -5.96 -47.21 8.53
C ASP A 411 -5.95 -47.59 10.02
N GLU A 412 -5.15 -46.93 10.86
CA GLU A 412 -5.03 -47.20 12.30
C GLU A 412 -5.97 -46.33 13.14
N GLY A 413 -6.53 -45.25 12.57
CA GLY A 413 -7.52 -44.41 13.21
C GLY A 413 -7.27 -42.92 13.03
N TYR A 414 -7.82 -42.11 13.94
CA TYR A 414 -7.66 -40.65 13.90
C TYR A 414 -6.35 -40.21 14.54
N TYR A 415 -5.73 -39.19 13.97
CA TYR A 415 -4.47 -38.64 14.47
C TYR A 415 -4.36 -37.13 14.26
N LEU A 416 -3.47 -36.52 15.02
CA LEU A 416 -3.01 -35.15 14.87
C LEU A 416 -1.50 -35.13 14.71
N TRP A 417 -0.97 -34.07 14.12
CA TRP A 417 0.46 -33.84 14.00
C TRP A 417 0.93 -32.90 15.10
N GLN A 418 1.67 -33.44 16.07
CA GLN A 418 2.28 -32.67 17.15
C GLN A 418 3.61 -32.09 16.70
N VAL A 419 3.85 -30.82 17.01
CA VAL A 419 5.15 -30.16 16.84
C VAL A 419 6.10 -30.56 17.97
N THR A 420 7.31 -30.98 17.60
CA THR A 420 8.32 -31.54 18.52
C THR A 420 9.48 -30.58 18.79
N ASN A 421 9.80 -29.69 17.86
CA ASN A 421 10.90 -28.72 17.95
C ASN A 421 10.46 -27.33 18.45
N LEU A 422 9.23 -27.20 18.94
CA LEU A 422 8.69 -25.97 19.50
C LEU A 422 7.76 -26.27 20.68
N THR A 423 8.04 -25.65 21.83
CA THR A 423 7.16 -25.68 23.00
C THR A 423 6.77 -24.29 23.47
N VAL A 424 5.73 -24.20 24.30
CA VAL A 424 5.24 -22.92 24.83
C VAL A 424 6.35 -22.19 25.60
N GLY A 425 6.69 -20.98 25.14
CA GLY A 425 7.73 -20.13 25.73
C GLY A 425 9.04 -20.11 24.95
N GLU A 426 9.19 -20.99 23.95
CA GLU A 426 10.33 -20.98 23.04
C GLU A 426 10.06 -20.11 21.81
N ARG A 427 11.14 -19.68 21.14
CA ARG A 427 11.03 -18.94 19.89
C ARG A 427 10.83 -19.93 18.74
N PRO A 428 9.89 -19.67 17.81
CA PRO A 428 9.78 -20.46 16.59
C PRO A 428 11.11 -20.53 15.83
N PRO A 429 11.38 -21.65 15.14
CA PRO A 429 12.53 -21.77 14.25
C PRO A 429 12.56 -20.63 13.23
N VAL A 430 13.74 -20.02 13.01
CA VAL A 430 13.91 -18.87 12.09
C VAL A 430 13.55 -19.25 10.66
N ASN A 431 13.79 -20.52 10.31
CA ASN A 431 13.46 -21.11 9.02
C ASN A 431 12.01 -21.61 8.94
N GLY A 432 11.14 -21.37 9.94
CA GLY A 432 9.74 -21.77 9.91
C GLY A 432 9.45 -23.28 9.87
N LEU A 433 10.47 -24.15 9.82
CA LEU A 433 10.31 -25.59 9.72
C LEU A 433 9.97 -26.20 11.09
N LEU A 434 8.83 -26.87 11.14
CA LEU A 434 8.32 -27.56 12.32
C LEU A 434 8.50 -29.06 12.16
N ASP A 435 9.26 -29.67 13.07
CA ASP A 435 9.41 -31.12 13.12
C ASP A 435 8.14 -31.72 13.75
N VAL A 436 7.45 -32.60 13.04
CA VAL A 436 6.15 -33.13 13.45
C VAL A 436 6.18 -34.64 13.71
N ARG A 437 5.34 -35.10 14.65
CA ARG A 437 5.09 -36.52 14.90
C ARG A 437 3.59 -36.82 14.93
N LYS A 438 3.19 -38.00 14.47
CA LYS A 438 1.80 -38.46 14.57
C LYS A 438 1.46 -38.78 16.03
N VAL A 439 0.32 -38.28 16.49
CA VAL A 439 -0.25 -38.55 17.81
C VAL A 439 -1.67 -39.04 17.63
N ARG A 440 -1.97 -40.21 18.20
CA ARG A 440 -3.28 -40.86 18.04
C ARG A 440 -4.33 -40.17 18.92
N ILE A 441 -5.52 -39.97 18.37
CA ILE A 441 -6.63 -39.31 19.06
C ILE A 441 -7.95 -40.04 18.89
N THR A 442 -8.89 -39.77 19.80
CA THR A 442 -10.28 -40.23 19.72
C THR A 442 -11.21 -39.02 19.65
N PRO A 443 -11.70 -38.63 18.46
CA PRO A 443 -12.62 -37.51 18.32
C PRO A 443 -13.97 -37.81 18.98
N GLN A 444 -14.52 -36.82 19.66
CA GLN A 444 -15.81 -36.90 20.37
C GLN A 444 -16.91 -36.21 19.58
N SER A 445 -18.18 -36.41 19.98
CA SER A 445 -19.33 -35.86 19.26
C SER A 445 -19.51 -34.34 19.41
N LEU A 446 -18.89 -33.71 20.41
CA LEU A 446 -19.00 -32.27 20.65
C LEU A 446 -18.14 -31.51 19.63
N LYS A 447 -18.82 -30.73 18.78
CA LYS A 447 -18.22 -29.76 17.87
C LYS A 447 -18.67 -28.36 18.24
N VAL A 448 -17.74 -27.42 18.25
CA VAL A 448 -17.95 -26.03 18.65
C VAL A 448 -17.53 -25.13 17.47
N PRO A 449 -18.49 -24.61 16.70
CA PRO A 449 -18.20 -23.53 15.76
C PRO A 449 -17.70 -22.30 16.52
N PHE A 450 -16.62 -21.70 16.04
CA PHE A 450 -15.99 -20.53 16.66
C PHE A 450 -15.71 -19.47 15.60
N LEU A 451 -16.30 -18.29 15.80
CA LEU A 451 -16.17 -17.12 14.91
C LEU A 451 -16.43 -17.43 13.42
N GLY A 452 -17.33 -18.38 13.12
CA GLY A 452 -17.74 -18.72 11.74
C GLY A 452 -16.67 -19.37 10.86
N ASN A 453 -15.38 -19.22 11.18
CA ASN A 453 -14.25 -19.67 10.36
C ASN A 453 -13.65 -20.99 10.84
N TRP A 454 -13.78 -21.30 12.13
CA TRP A 454 -13.21 -22.51 12.72
C TRP A 454 -14.28 -23.39 13.32
N VAL A 455 -14.11 -24.71 13.18
CA VAL A 455 -14.86 -25.70 13.95
C VAL A 455 -13.87 -26.46 14.82
N PHE A 456 -14.05 -26.35 16.13
CA PHE A 456 -13.24 -27.08 17.09
C PHE A 456 -13.98 -28.33 17.56
N GLN A 457 -13.35 -29.48 17.40
CA GLN A 457 -13.91 -30.76 17.85
C GLN A 457 -13.22 -31.20 19.14
N HIS A 458 -14.01 -31.64 20.11
CA HIS A 458 -13.47 -32.23 21.35
C HIS A 458 -12.75 -33.55 21.02
N VAL A 459 -11.54 -33.72 21.53
CA VAL A 459 -10.68 -34.87 21.26
C VAL A 459 -10.09 -35.44 22.56
N ILE A 460 -9.90 -36.75 22.60
CA ILE A 460 -9.09 -37.41 23.63
C ILE A 460 -7.74 -37.77 22.99
N VAL A 461 -6.65 -37.29 23.57
CA VAL A 461 -5.30 -37.60 23.10
C VAL A 461 -4.84 -38.90 23.76
N ASN A 462 -4.53 -39.91 22.95
CA ASN A 462 -4.11 -41.23 23.41
C ASN A 462 -2.56 -41.31 23.47
N ASP A 463 -1.94 -40.37 24.19
CA ASP A 463 -0.48 -40.29 24.34
C ASP A 463 -0.12 -39.84 25.77
N GLU A 464 0.71 -40.63 26.45
CA GLU A 464 1.14 -40.35 27.83
C GLU A 464 2.22 -39.26 27.91
N GLU A 465 2.95 -39.02 26.81
CA GLU A 465 4.00 -37.98 26.74
C GLU A 465 3.44 -36.59 26.45
N PHE A 466 2.15 -36.50 26.12
CA PHE A 466 1.50 -35.25 25.76
C PHE A 466 1.19 -34.36 26.98
N ASP A 467 1.67 -33.12 26.94
CA ASP A 467 1.32 -32.06 27.88
C ASP A 467 0.52 -30.95 27.17
N PRO A 468 -0.79 -30.80 27.48
CA PRO A 468 -1.65 -29.83 26.82
C PRO A 468 -1.24 -28.37 27.04
N LYS A 469 -0.43 -28.09 28.07
CA LYS A 469 0.04 -26.74 28.38
C LYS A 469 1.33 -26.36 27.66
N LYS A 470 2.03 -27.33 27.06
CA LYS A 470 3.36 -27.14 26.45
C LYS A 470 3.40 -27.45 24.97
N ASN A 471 2.65 -28.44 24.52
CA ASN A 471 2.77 -28.94 23.15
C ASN A 471 1.83 -28.21 22.20
N PHE A 472 2.33 -27.99 20.98
CA PHE A 472 1.56 -27.47 19.86
C PHE A 472 1.22 -28.59 18.89
N PHE A 473 0.09 -28.44 18.21
CA PHE A 473 -0.30 -29.22 17.05
C PHE A 473 -0.42 -28.30 15.86
N ILE A 474 -0.10 -28.82 14.67
CA ILE A 474 -0.39 -28.07 13.44
C ILE A 474 -1.91 -27.99 13.25
N GLY A 475 -2.38 -26.89 12.66
CA GLY A 475 -3.75 -26.74 12.22
C GLY A 475 -4.01 -27.56 10.95
N LYS A 476 -4.93 -27.08 10.13
CA LYS A 476 -5.12 -27.63 8.78
C LYS A 476 -3.77 -27.64 8.03
N ILE A 477 -3.43 -28.80 7.48
CA ILE A 477 -2.24 -29.00 6.65
C ILE A 477 -2.62 -28.91 5.17
N GLU A 478 -1.78 -28.24 4.39
CA GLU A 478 -1.93 -28.08 2.96
C GLU A 478 -0.73 -28.73 2.26
N VAL A 479 -1.01 -29.52 1.23
CA VAL A 479 -0.01 -30.32 0.50
C VAL A 479 -0.20 -30.03 -0.98
N GLN A 480 0.89 -29.83 -1.72
CA GLN A 480 0.81 -29.48 -3.14
C GLN A 480 0.29 -30.62 -4.01
N GLU A 481 0.66 -31.87 -3.71
CA GLU A 481 0.22 -33.05 -4.44
C GLU A 481 -0.41 -34.09 -3.50
N GLY A 482 -1.60 -34.57 -3.86
CA GLY A 482 -2.34 -35.61 -3.12
C GLY A 482 -3.29 -35.05 -2.07
N THR A 483 -3.63 -35.88 -1.08
CA THR A 483 -4.49 -35.49 0.05
C THR A 483 -3.65 -35.39 1.32
N PRO A 484 -3.99 -34.48 2.25
CA PRO A 484 -3.40 -34.40 3.58
C PRO A 484 -3.23 -35.73 4.31
N GLU A 485 -4.19 -36.65 4.15
CA GLU A 485 -4.21 -37.97 4.79
C GLU A 485 -3.09 -38.90 4.29
N ASN A 486 -2.64 -38.72 3.05
CA ASN A 486 -1.60 -39.52 2.42
C ASN A 486 -0.19 -38.99 2.70
N TRP A 487 -0.08 -37.79 3.27
CA TRP A 487 1.20 -37.18 3.59
C TRP A 487 1.84 -37.85 4.82
N ASN A 488 3.11 -38.24 4.69
CA ASN A 488 3.87 -38.96 5.73
C ASN A 488 5.26 -38.34 5.95
N GLY A 489 5.41 -37.04 5.73
CA GLY A 489 6.65 -36.34 6.02
C GLY A 489 6.88 -36.14 7.53
N ASP A 490 8.05 -35.63 7.87
CA ASP A 490 8.51 -35.32 9.22
C ASP A 490 8.62 -33.82 9.48
N GLN A 491 8.53 -32.99 8.44
CA GLN A 491 8.63 -31.53 8.54
C GLN A 491 7.48 -30.82 7.85
N VAL A 492 6.89 -29.85 8.54
CA VAL A 492 5.85 -28.96 8.02
C VAL A 492 6.34 -27.53 8.10
N LEU A 493 6.16 -26.78 7.02
CA LEU A 493 6.49 -25.38 7.00
C LEU A 493 5.34 -24.55 7.61
N LEU A 494 5.65 -23.77 8.64
CA LEU A 494 4.73 -22.75 9.16
C LEU A 494 4.72 -21.55 8.19
N ASP A 495 3.76 -21.55 7.26
CA ASP A 495 3.55 -20.47 6.31
C ASP A 495 2.41 -19.56 6.77
N SER A 496 2.77 -18.47 7.43
CA SER A 496 1.83 -17.43 7.85
C SER A 496 1.36 -16.52 6.70
N GLY A 497 1.63 -16.91 5.44
CA GLY A 497 1.54 -16.04 4.28
C GLY A 497 2.76 -15.14 4.16
N GLY A 498 3.28 -14.99 2.95
CA GLY A 498 4.41 -14.13 2.65
C GLY A 498 4.24 -12.71 3.21
N LYS A 499 5.33 -12.12 3.71
CA LYS A 499 5.30 -10.78 4.30
C LYS A 499 5.44 -9.75 3.20
N TRP A 500 4.50 -8.81 3.10
CA TRP A 500 4.63 -7.65 2.23
C TRP A 500 5.91 -6.88 2.54
N ILE A 501 6.67 -6.53 1.51
CA ILE A 501 7.88 -5.74 1.65
C ILE A 501 7.54 -4.35 2.23
N LEU A 502 6.52 -3.71 1.67
CA LEU A 502 6.00 -2.42 2.14
C LEU A 502 4.59 -2.60 2.72
N ARG A 503 4.34 -1.98 3.87
CA ARG A 503 3.02 -1.95 4.50
C ARG A 503 2.56 -0.51 4.73
N PRO A 504 1.24 -0.25 4.70
CA PRO A 504 0.71 1.05 5.10
C PRO A 504 1.23 1.47 6.47
N GLY A 505 1.75 2.69 6.57
CA GLY A 505 2.37 3.24 7.77
C GLY A 505 3.90 3.08 7.84
N ASP A 506 4.53 2.30 6.95
CA ASP A 506 5.98 2.23 6.87
C ASP A 506 6.58 3.58 6.39
N LEU A 507 7.83 3.84 6.79
CA LEU A 507 8.61 4.98 6.31
C LEU A 507 9.70 4.48 5.36
N THR A 508 9.76 5.07 4.17
CA THR A 508 10.75 4.77 3.14
C THR A 508 11.50 6.04 2.73
N LYS A 509 12.58 5.91 1.94
CA LYS A 509 13.30 7.07 1.38
C LYS A 509 13.17 7.08 -0.13
N VAL A 510 12.76 8.21 -0.69
CA VAL A 510 12.68 8.42 -2.13
C VAL A 510 13.88 9.23 -2.58
N ASN A 511 14.58 8.76 -3.61
CA ASN A 511 15.66 9.51 -4.23
C ASN A 511 15.07 10.47 -5.28
N LEU A 512 15.22 11.78 -5.04
CA LEU A 512 14.74 12.83 -5.93
C LEU A 512 15.71 13.18 -7.04
N SER A 513 16.94 12.65 -7.04
CA SER A 513 17.86 12.82 -8.16
C SER A 513 17.34 12.01 -9.36
N GLY A 514 16.47 12.64 -10.17
CA GLY A 514 15.80 12.04 -11.33
C GLY A 514 16.70 11.82 -12.54
N ALA A 515 18.00 11.64 -12.33
CA ALA A 515 18.96 11.25 -13.34
C ALA A 515 19.81 10.13 -12.75
N GLU A 516 20.23 9.18 -13.60
CA GLU A 516 21.33 8.28 -13.25
C GLU A 516 22.43 9.11 -12.60
N THR A 517 22.74 8.79 -11.35
CA THR A 517 23.88 9.41 -10.67
C THR A 517 25.11 9.07 -11.49
N ILE A 518 25.62 10.04 -12.25
CA ILE A 518 26.84 9.83 -13.02
C ILE A 518 27.96 9.73 -11.99
N ASP A 519 28.46 8.51 -11.79
CA ASP A 519 29.63 8.27 -10.94
C ASP A 519 30.78 9.14 -11.47
N GLY A 520 31.29 9.97 -10.57
CA GLY A 520 32.26 11.00 -10.90
C GLY A 520 33.37 11.07 -9.88
N LEU A 521 34.43 11.78 -10.25
CA LEU A 521 35.48 12.14 -9.30
C LEU A 521 35.03 13.44 -8.64
N TYR A 522 34.64 13.36 -7.38
CA TYR A 522 34.20 14.51 -6.58
C TYR A 522 35.31 14.92 -5.62
N VAL A 523 35.74 16.19 -5.69
CA VAL A 523 36.79 16.74 -4.83
C VAL A 523 36.34 18.03 -4.12
N PRO A 524 36.83 18.32 -2.90
CA PRO A 524 36.58 19.59 -2.23
C PRO A 524 37.07 20.79 -3.03
N MET A 525 36.37 21.92 -2.96
CA MET A 525 36.81 23.17 -3.59
C MET A 525 38.20 23.60 -3.11
N ASP A 526 38.53 23.36 -1.84
CA ASP A 526 39.86 23.65 -1.28
C ASP A 526 41.00 22.85 -1.93
N ALA A 527 40.69 21.71 -2.55
CA ALA A 527 41.65 20.90 -3.28
C ALA A 527 41.92 21.44 -4.71
N ILE A 528 41.06 22.33 -5.21
CA ILE A 528 41.14 22.89 -6.56
C ILE A 528 41.92 24.20 -6.54
N VAL A 529 43.02 24.24 -7.28
CA VAL A 529 43.86 25.44 -7.38
C VAL A 529 43.60 26.16 -8.70
N LYS A 530 43.14 27.41 -8.61
CA LYS A 530 42.91 28.27 -9.78
C LYS A 530 44.15 29.09 -10.10
N THR A 531 44.69 28.96 -11.32
CA THR A 531 45.78 29.82 -11.80
C THR A 531 45.36 30.42 -13.15
N GLY A 532 44.96 31.70 -13.15
CA GLY A 532 44.43 32.35 -14.34
C GLY A 532 43.05 31.78 -14.72
N ASN A 533 42.92 31.27 -15.95
CA ASN A 533 41.65 30.73 -16.50
C ASN A 533 41.61 29.20 -16.54
N SER A 534 42.48 28.54 -15.77
CA SER A 534 42.59 27.08 -15.74
C SER A 534 42.58 26.57 -14.30
N ASP A 535 41.85 25.48 -14.09
CA ASP A 535 41.71 24.79 -12.81
C ASP A 535 42.65 23.59 -12.76
N PHE A 536 43.30 23.38 -11.61
CA PHE A 536 44.29 22.32 -11.42
C PHE A 536 44.03 21.53 -10.14
N LEU A 537 44.36 20.24 -10.17
CA LEU A 537 44.41 19.35 -9.02
C LEU A 537 45.85 18.88 -8.79
N PHE A 538 46.31 18.87 -7.54
CA PHE A 538 47.62 18.28 -7.21
C PHE A 538 47.46 16.83 -6.76
N ILE A 539 48.18 15.93 -7.41
CA ILE A 539 48.31 14.53 -7.01
C ILE A 539 49.66 14.26 -6.36
N VAL A 540 49.74 13.21 -5.57
CA VAL A 540 50.98 12.70 -4.99
C VAL A 540 51.64 11.78 -6.01
N ASP A 541 52.83 12.15 -6.47
CA ASP A 541 53.69 11.30 -7.30
C ASP A 541 54.95 10.90 -6.49
N GLN A 542 55.63 9.81 -6.87
CA GLN A 542 56.83 9.33 -6.18
C GLN A 542 58.06 9.45 -7.07
N GLU A 543 59.04 10.24 -6.65
CA GLU A 543 60.34 10.36 -7.31
C GLU A 543 61.42 9.84 -6.35
N GLY A 544 61.82 8.57 -6.52
CA GLY A 544 62.74 7.89 -5.59
C GLY A 544 62.10 7.57 -4.23
N GLN A 545 62.69 8.05 -3.13
CA GLN A 545 62.14 7.91 -1.77
C GLN A 545 61.28 9.11 -1.32
N GLN A 546 61.13 10.13 -2.16
CA GLN A 546 60.49 11.38 -1.80
C GLN A 546 59.15 11.53 -2.54
N SER A 547 58.09 11.89 -1.81
CA SER A 547 56.79 12.21 -2.41
C SER A 547 56.84 13.64 -2.94
N ILE A 548 56.36 13.85 -4.16
CA ILE A 548 56.30 15.16 -4.81
C ILE A 548 54.85 15.50 -5.20
N ALA A 549 54.53 16.79 -5.24
CA ALA A 549 53.24 17.28 -5.72
C ALA A 549 53.29 17.49 -7.24
N LYS A 550 52.49 16.74 -7.99
CA LYS A 550 52.36 16.86 -9.45
C LYS A 550 51.04 17.53 -9.81
N ARG A 551 51.11 18.58 -10.61
CA ARG A 551 49.96 19.39 -11.01
C ARG A 551 49.29 18.80 -12.25
N ILE A 552 47.98 18.59 -12.17
CA ILE A 552 47.17 18.05 -13.27
C ILE A 552 46.07 19.04 -13.65
N PRO A 553 45.93 19.39 -14.95
CA PRO A 553 44.86 20.24 -15.43
C PRO A 553 43.51 19.50 -15.41
N ILE A 554 42.48 20.15 -14.85
CA ILE A 554 41.14 19.58 -14.70
C ILE A 554 40.07 20.54 -15.26
N ARG A 555 38.94 19.97 -15.69
CA ARG A 555 37.72 20.69 -16.01
C ARG A 555 36.70 20.44 -14.90
N ILE A 556 36.07 21.51 -14.43
CA ILE A 556 34.95 21.44 -13.48
C ILE A 556 33.65 21.38 -14.28
N ASP A 557 32.80 20.41 -13.97
CA ASP A 557 31.48 20.29 -14.59
C ASP A 557 30.50 21.27 -13.93
N GLU A 558 30.22 22.39 -14.59
CA GLU A 558 29.31 23.44 -14.11
C GLU A 558 27.82 23.03 -14.20
N ASP A 559 27.50 21.91 -14.85
CA ASP A 559 26.12 21.41 -15.01
C ASP A 559 25.57 20.73 -13.74
N THR A 560 26.35 20.77 -12.65
CA THR A 560 25.85 20.58 -11.29
C THR A 560 25.02 21.80 -10.84
N GLY A 561 23.89 21.97 -11.53
CA GLY A 561 22.98 23.10 -11.43
C GLY A 561 22.64 23.49 -9.99
N LYS A 562 22.88 24.77 -9.70
CA LYS A 562 22.26 25.60 -8.65
C LYS A 562 22.09 24.98 -7.25
N LYS A 563 22.86 25.55 -6.31
CA LYS A 563 22.84 25.32 -4.85
C LYS A 563 23.23 23.91 -4.42
N ILE A 564 24.36 23.43 -4.93
CA ILE A 564 25.16 22.50 -4.14
C ILE A 564 25.77 23.30 -2.97
N THR A 565 25.14 23.20 -1.79
CA THR A 565 25.70 23.63 -0.50
C THR A 565 26.86 22.74 -0.05
N THR A 566 27.18 21.68 -0.80
CA THR A 566 28.33 20.83 -0.51
C THR A 566 29.62 21.44 -1.05
N SER A 567 30.68 21.31 -0.27
CA SER A 567 32.03 21.77 -0.58
C SER A 567 32.69 21.00 -1.74
N LEU A 568 32.01 20.02 -2.34
CA LEU A 568 32.55 19.12 -3.35
C LEU A 568 32.13 19.55 -4.78
N ARG A 569 33.01 19.31 -5.75
CA ARG A 569 32.83 19.59 -7.18
C ARG A 569 33.20 18.35 -8.00
N ARG A 570 32.41 18.06 -9.04
CA ARG A 570 32.76 17.02 -10.01
C ARG A 570 33.87 17.56 -10.93
N ILE A 571 34.90 16.75 -11.12
CA ILE A 571 36.06 17.07 -11.95
C ILE A 571 36.29 16.01 -13.02
N GLU A 572 36.80 16.44 -14.16
CA GLU A 572 37.28 15.56 -15.23
C GLU A 572 38.70 15.99 -15.65
N PRO A 573 39.67 15.07 -15.77
CA PRO A 573 41.00 15.42 -16.26
C PRO A 573 40.92 15.90 -17.71
N ILE A 574 41.70 16.94 -18.05
CA ILE A 574 41.78 17.44 -19.42
C ILE A 574 42.60 16.49 -20.32
N GLU A 575 43.50 15.72 -19.71
CA GLU A 575 44.35 14.71 -20.36
C GLU A 575 43.75 13.31 -20.18
N GLU A 576 44.00 12.35 -21.09
CA GLU A 576 43.60 10.93 -20.98
C GLU A 576 44.41 10.19 -19.88
N ILE A 577 44.43 10.73 -18.67
CA ILE A 577 45.12 10.15 -17.52
C ILE A 577 44.07 9.66 -16.54
N SER A 578 44.14 8.37 -16.18
CA SER A 578 43.27 7.82 -15.12
C SER A 578 43.71 8.35 -13.76
N LEU A 579 42.85 9.17 -13.14
CA LEU A 579 43.05 9.69 -11.79
C LEU A 579 42.47 8.76 -10.70
N GLU A 580 41.78 7.69 -11.08
CA GLU A 580 41.14 6.76 -10.15
C GLU A 580 42.19 5.94 -9.38
N GLY A 581 42.07 5.92 -8.05
CA GLY A 581 43.02 5.26 -7.16
C GLY A 581 44.27 6.07 -6.82
N GLN A 582 44.40 7.30 -7.33
CA GLN A 582 45.51 8.19 -6.97
C GLN A 582 45.21 9.00 -5.70
N LYS A 583 46.26 9.41 -4.97
CA LYS A 583 46.11 10.29 -3.82
C LYS A 583 46.20 11.75 -4.27
N TYR A 584 45.18 12.54 -4.00
CA TYR A 584 45.17 13.98 -4.27
C TYR A 584 45.35 14.78 -2.98
N ILE A 585 45.84 16.01 -3.11
CA ILE A 585 46.10 16.91 -1.99
C ILE A 585 44.83 17.70 -1.67
N VAL A 586 44.34 17.57 -0.44
CA VAL A 586 43.09 18.19 0.04
C VAL A 586 43.36 19.57 0.65
N LYS A 587 44.38 19.67 1.52
CA LYS A 587 44.73 20.92 2.22
C LYS A 587 46.19 21.27 1.98
N GLY A 588 46.43 22.56 1.77
CA GLY A 588 47.77 23.12 1.48
C GLY A 588 48.10 23.25 -0.01
N ALA A 589 47.18 22.87 -0.90
CA ALA A 589 47.39 22.89 -2.36
C ALA A 589 47.72 24.28 -2.92
N HIS A 590 47.11 25.36 -2.38
CA HIS A 590 47.37 26.74 -2.81
C HIS A 590 48.79 27.25 -2.57
N TYR A 591 49.57 26.57 -1.71
CA TYR A 591 50.94 26.96 -1.40
C TYR A 591 51.97 26.17 -2.22
N LEU A 592 51.55 25.17 -2.98
CA LEU A 592 52.43 24.26 -3.70
C LEU A 592 52.72 24.74 -5.12
N ILE A 593 53.92 24.44 -5.57
CA ILE A 593 54.31 24.50 -6.99
C ILE A 593 54.55 23.09 -7.52
N ASP A 594 54.42 22.93 -8.84
CA ASP A 594 54.64 21.65 -9.51
C ASP A 594 56.06 21.12 -9.24
N GLY A 595 56.17 19.84 -8.86
CA GLY A 595 57.44 19.18 -8.49
C GLY A 595 57.96 19.49 -7.09
N GLU A 596 57.21 20.18 -6.22
CA GLU A 596 57.64 20.48 -4.86
C GLU A 596 57.60 19.23 -3.96
N PRO A 597 58.63 18.96 -3.14
CA PRO A 597 58.62 17.83 -2.22
C PRO A 597 57.57 18.02 -1.11
N ILE A 598 56.82 16.96 -0.85
CA ILE A 598 55.73 16.92 0.12
C ILE A 598 55.89 15.77 1.10
N ALA A 599 55.38 15.96 2.31
CA ALA A 599 55.21 14.92 3.31
C ALA A 599 53.70 14.64 3.42
N PRO A 600 53.20 13.57 2.78
CA PRO A 600 51.78 13.24 2.82
C PRO A 600 51.38 12.80 4.23
N VAL A 601 50.40 13.47 4.81
CA VAL A 601 49.73 13.09 6.06
C VAL A 601 48.37 12.54 5.67
N SER A 602 48.07 11.31 6.07
CA SER A 602 46.73 10.74 5.88
C SER A 602 45.74 11.47 6.77
N ASP A 603 44.61 11.89 6.23
CA ASP A 603 43.50 12.42 7.03
C ASP A 603 42.90 11.26 7.84
N SER A 604 43.40 11.05 9.06
CA SER A 604 42.82 10.10 10.00
C SER A 604 41.59 10.77 10.63
N GLU A 605 40.41 10.36 10.17
CA GLU A 605 39.09 10.60 10.78
C GLU A 605 38.77 12.06 11.14
N GLY A 606 37.83 12.62 10.37
CA GLY A 606 37.13 13.83 10.76
C GLY A 606 36.62 13.72 12.21
N THR A 607 37.03 14.67 13.03
CA THR A 607 36.32 15.03 14.26
C THR A 607 34.82 15.12 13.94
N ARG A 608 34.04 14.29 14.64
CA ARG A 608 32.57 14.15 14.55
C ARG A 608 31.81 15.46 14.48
#